data_AF-A0A949NVL2-F1
#
_entry.id   AF-A0A949NVL2-F1
#
_cell.length_a   1.000
_cell.length_b   1.000
_cell.length_c   1.000
_cell.angle_alpha   90.00
_cell.angle_beta   90.00
_cell.angle_gamma   90.00
#
_symmetry.space_group_name_H-M   'P 1'
#
loop_
_entity.id
_entity.type
_entity.pdbx_description
1 polymer ?
#
loop_
_entity_poly.entity_id
_entity_poly.type
_entity_poly.pdbx_seq_one_letter_code
_entity_poly.pdbx_strand_id
1 'polypeptide(L)'
;MITLIQFKNERKNQEIELTIGLKNCALDYETASKIRAFIEAVRNNKNDNKDKGDWIEWANKKADWYDPSIAYEDELLGVRDHGKDEEYKKLEKSYRYW
;
A
#
# COMPACT_ATOMS: atom_id res chain seq x y z
N MET A 1 -5.82 -42.28 -7.66
CA MET A 1 -4.80 -41.47 -8.38
C MET A 1 -5.28 -40.06 -8.70
N ILE A 2 -6.49 -39.89 -9.25
CA ILE A 2 -7.08 -38.58 -9.60
C ILE A 2 -7.17 -37.63 -8.38
N THR A 3 -7.59 -38.13 -7.22
CA THR A 3 -7.78 -37.33 -5.99
C THR A 3 -6.48 -36.75 -5.44
N LEU A 4 -5.37 -37.50 -5.49
CA LEU A 4 -4.05 -37.04 -5.02
C LEU A 4 -3.49 -35.90 -5.89
N ILE A 5 -3.77 -35.94 -7.20
CA ILE A 5 -3.38 -34.89 -8.14
C ILE A 5 -4.20 -33.62 -7.88
N GLN A 6 -5.50 -33.76 -7.61
CA GLN A 6 -6.37 -32.63 -7.26
C GLN A 6 -5.92 -31.93 -5.98
N PHE A 7 -5.69 -32.66 -4.88
CA PHE A 7 -5.18 -32.09 -3.63
C PHE A 7 -3.82 -31.39 -3.79
N LYS A 8 -2.92 -31.94 -4.62
CA LYS A 8 -1.63 -31.31 -4.91
C LYS A 8 -1.81 -29.99 -5.66
N ASN A 9 -2.74 -29.94 -6.61
CA ASN A 9 -3.04 -28.71 -7.37
C ASN A 9 -3.69 -27.64 -6.48
N GLU A 10 -4.59 -28.02 -5.59
CA GLU A 10 -5.23 -27.10 -4.64
C GLU A 10 -4.20 -26.45 -3.71
N ARG A 11 -3.32 -27.25 -3.10
CA ARG A 11 -2.24 -26.74 -2.25
C ARG A 11 -1.28 -25.82 -3.01
N LYS A 12 -0.97 -26.16 -4.27
CA LYS A 12 -0.15 -25.31 -5.13
C LYS A 12 -0.83 -23.98 -5.42
N ASN A 13 -2.12 -24.00 -5.73
CA ASN A 13 -2.88 -22.77 -6.00
C ASN A 13 -2.95 -21.88 -4.75
N GLN A 14 -3.20 -22.46 -3.58
CA GLN A 14 -3.15 -21.74 -2.29
C GLN A 14 -1.79 -21.09 -2.04
N GLU A 15 -0.69 -21.82 -2.26
CA GLU A 15 0.66 -21.28 -2.11
C GLU A 15 0.92 -20.11 -3.08
N ILE A 16 0.44 -20.22 -4.32
CA ILE A 16 0.54 -19.14 -5.32
C ILE A 16 -0.22 -17.91 -4.86
N GLU A 17 -1.46 -18.06 -4.39
CA GLU A 17 -2.29 -16.95 -3.90
C GLU A 17 -1.64 -16.25 -2.69
N LEU A 18 -1.15 -17.02 -1.72
CA LEU A 18 -0.44 -16.49 -0.56
C LEU A 18 0.83 -15.74 -0.95
N THR A 19 1.58 -16.29 -1.91
CA THR A 19 2.82 -15.67 -2.40
C THR A 19 2.54 -14.36 -3.14
N ILE A 20 1.48 -14.31 -3.95
CA ILE A 20 1.04 -13.09 -4.63
C ILE A 20 0.63 -12.02 -3.60
N GLY A 21 -0.21 -12.39 -2.64
CA GLY A 21 -0.63 -11.49 -1.57
C GLY A 21 0.56 -10.94 -0.77
N LEU A 22 1.50 -11.81 -0.39
CA LEU A 22 2.71 -11.40 0.32
C LEU A 22 3.56 -10.41 -0.49
N LYS A 23 3.75 -10.67 -1.78
CA LYS A 23 4.47 -9.75 -2.68
C LYS A 23 3.77 -8.39 -2.75
N ASN A 24 2.45 -8.37 -2.87
CA ASN A 24 1.67 -7.14 -2.94
C ASN A 24 1.77 -6.33 -1.62
N CYS A 25 1.66 -6.99 -0.47
CA CYS A 25 1.92 -6.36 0.83
C CYS A 25 3.35 -5.80 0.93
N ALA A 26 4.36 -6.54 0.45
CA ALA A 26 5.74 -6.08 0.49
C ALA A 26 5.98 -4.82 -0.35
N LEU A 27 5.33 -4.72 -1.53
CA LEU A 27 5.39 -3.53 -2.38
C LEU A 27 4.73 -2.31 -1.71
N ASP A 28 3.61 -2.54 -1.04
CA ASP A 28 2.91 -1.52 -0.25
C ASP A 28 3.77 -1.03 0.94
N TYR A 29 4.41 -1.96 1.67
CA TYR A 29 5.36 -1.63 2.73
C TYR A 29 6.59 -0.86 2.23
N GLU A 30 7.14 -1.24 1.08
CA GLU A 30 8.24 -0.52 0.43
C GLU A 30 7.82 0.92 0.09
N THR A 31 6.58 1.10 -0.39
CA THR A 31 6.02 2.42 -0.71
C THR A 31 5.88 3.27 0.55
N ALA A 32 5.32 2.73 1.63
CA ALA A 32 5.25 3.41 2.92
C ALA A 32 6.65 3.81 3.44
N SER A 33 7.62 2.91 3.34
CA SER A 33 9.01 3.16 3.75
C SER A 33 9.66 4.30 2.95
N LYS A 34 9.44 4.33 1.63
CA LYS A 34 9.93 5.42 0.76
C LYS A 34 9.28 6.76 1.09
N ILE A 35 7.98 6.78 1.38
CA ILE A 35 7.27 8.00 1.80
C ILE A 35 7.87 8.55 3.10
N ARG A 36 8.07 7.70 4.11
CA ARG A 36 8.66 8.11 5.40
C ARG A 36 10.09 8.64 5.23
N ALA A 37 10.92 7.97 4.41
CA ALA A 37 12.25 8.46 4.09
C ALA A 37 12.23 9.85 3.41
N PHE A 38 11.25 10.09 2.52
CA PHE A 38 11.08 11.39 1.89
C PHE A 38 10.62 12.47 2.87
N ILE A 39 9.70 12.15 3.80
CA ILE A 39 9.28 13.06 4.88
C ILE A 39 10.49 13.52 5.70
N GLU A 40 11.40 12.60 6.04
CA GLU A 40 12.62 12.94 6.76
C GLU A 40 13.55 13.85 5.95
N ALA A 41 13.69 13.60 4.64
CA ALA A 41 14.45 14.50 3.76
C ALA A 41 13.82 15.90 3.72
N VAL A 42 12.48 15.99 3.68
CA VAL A 42 11.74 17.27 3.68
C VAL A 42 11.89 18.02 5.01
N ARG A 43 11.85 17.31 6.15
CA ARG A 43 12.08 17.87 7.49
C ARG A 43 13.48 18.46 7.63
N ASN A 44 14.49 17.77 7.09
CA ASN A 44 15.89 18.17 7.21
C ASN A 44 16.34 19.21 6.18
N ASN A 45 15.51 19.54 5.20
CA ASN A 45 15.83 20.53 4.18
C ASN A 45 15.72 21.97 4.75
N LYS A 46 16.87 22.53 5.12
CA LYS A 46 17.03 23.88 5.70
C LYS A 46 16.85 25.04 4.71
N ASN A 47 16.75 24.75 3.40
CA ASN A 47 16.62 25.79 2.36
C ASN A 47 15.16 26.20 2.09
N ASP A 48 14.20 25.54 2.74
CA ASP A 48 12.79 25.79 2.54
C ASP A 48 12.21 26.48 3.77
N ASN A 49 11.87 27.76 3.62
CA ASN A 49 11.42 28.64 4.70
C ASN A 49 9.90 28.56 4.94
N LYS A 50 9.22 27.56 4.38
CA LYS A 50 7.78 27.34 4.53
C LYS A 50 7.50 26.44 5.72
N ASP A 51 6.38 26.71 6.41
CA ASP A 51 5.80 25.75 7.34
C ASP A 51 5.34 24.50 6.58
N LYS A 52 5.73 23.33 7.08
CA LYS A 52 5.45 22.02 6.46
C LYS A 52 4.64 21.12 7.38
N GLY A 53 4.20 21.61 8.55
CA GLY A 53 3.52 20.80 9.57
C GLY A 53 2.35 20.00 8.99
N ASP A 54 1.39 20.69 8.39
CA ASP A 54 0.17 20.08 7.83
C ASP A 54 0.48 19.06 6.73
N TRP A 55 1.44 19.38 5.84
CA TRP A 55 1.84 18.47 4.77
C TRP A 55 2.53 17.22 5.31
N ILE A 56 3.41 17.38 6.30
CA ILE A 56 4.09 16.27 6.97
C ILE A 56 3.09 15.38 7.68
N GLU A 57 2.11 15.94 8.38
CA GLU A 57 1.07 15.15 9.06
C GLU A 57 0.25 14.35 8.06
N TRP A 58 -0.23 15.00 7.00
CA TRP A 58 -0.95 14.33 5.91
C TRP A 58 -0.11 13.22 5.28
N ALA A 59 1.17 13.47 4.99
CA ALA A 59 2.06 12.50 4.36
C ALA A 59 2.35 11.29 5.27
N ASN A 60 2.45 11.48 6.59
CA ASN A 60 2.57 10.36 7.54
C ASN A 60 1.31 9.49 7.53
N LYS A 61 0.10 10.10 7.59
CA LYS A 61 -1.16 9.35 7.47
C LYS A 61 -1.24 8.58 6.14
N LYS A 62 -0.74 9.16 5.05
CA LYS A 62 -0.63 8.45 3.76
C LYS A 62 0.34 7.27 3.83
N ALA A 63 1.49 7.41 4.49
CA ALA A 63 2.42 6.29 4.66
C ALA A 63 1.76 5.15 5.46
N ASP A 64 1.02 5.48 6.51
CA ASP A 64 0.31 4.50 7.34
C ASP A 64 -0.84 3.81 6.58
N TRP A 65 -1.48 4.52 5.63
CA TRP A 65 -2.47 3.93 4.71
C TRP A 65 -1.86 2.93 3.73
N TYR A 66 -0.60 3.14 3.31
CA TYR A 66 0.13 2.18 2.48
C TYR A 66 0.73 1.03 3.29
N ASP A 67 1.04 1.23 4.57
CA ASP A 67 1.75 0.24 5.38
C ASP A 67 0.84 -0.93 5.81
N PRO A 68 1.01 -2.15 5.27
CA PRO A 68 0.14 -3.27 5.62
C PRO A 68 0.28 -3.73 7.08
N SER A 69 1.33 -3.31 7.80
CA SER A 69 1.49 -3.61 9.23
C SER A 69 0.67 -2.68 10.13
N ILE A 70 0.25 -1.53 9.59
CA ILE A 70 -0.59 -0.54 10.28
C ILE A 70 -2.02 -0.59 9.73
N ALA A 71 -2.15 -0.67 8.40
CA ALA A 71 -3.41 -0.72 7.66
C ALA A 71 -4.39 0.40 8.08
N TYR A 72 -3.87 1.64 8.16
CA TYR A 72 -4.69 2.79 8.52
C TYR A 72 -5.84 2.97 7.52
N GLU A 73 -7.06 3.21 8.01
CA GLU A 73 -8.20 3.57 7.18
C GLU A 73 -8.18 5.07 6.90
N ASP A 74 -8.04 5.43 5.63
CA ASP A 74 -8.00 6.84 5.25
C ASP A 74 -9.41 7.43 5.12
N GLU A 75 -9.58 8.66 5.62
CA GLU A 75 -10.88 9.34 5.65
C GLU A 75 -11.52 9.50 4.25
N LEU A 76 -10.70 9.65 3.21
CA LEU A 76 -11.17 9.87 1.84
C LEU A 76 -10.96 8.66 0.93
N LEU A 77 -9.87 7.92 1.13
CA LEU A 77 -9.51 6.77 0.30
C LEU A 77 -9.98 5.43 0.89
N GLY A 78 -10.50 5.41 2.12
CA GLY A 78 -10.98 4.21 2.80
C GLY A 78 -9.87 3.22 3.14
N VAL A 79 -10.21 1.94 3.17
CA VAL A 79 -9.27 0.84 3.44
C VAL A 79 -8.58 0.38 2.16
N ARG A 80 -7.27 0.17 2.22
CA ARG A 80 -6.48 -0.43 1.13
C ARG A 80 -6.44 -1.95 1.27
N ASP A 81 -6.85 -2.69 0.22
CA ASP A 81 -6.71 -4.14 0.19
C ASP A 81 -5.29 -4.53 -0.23
N HIS A 82 -4.36 -4.57 0.73
CA HIS A 82 -2.93 -4.79 0.49
C HIS A 82 -2.59 -6.11 -0.23
N GLY A 83 -3.48 -7.11 -0.17
CA GLY A 83 -3.27 -8.39 -0.85
C GLY A 83 -3.51 -8.34 -2.35
N LYS A 84 -4.17 -7.29 -2.86
CA LYS A 84 -4.47 -7.13 -4.29
C LYS A 84 -3.34 -6.48 -5.05
N ASP A 85 -3.35 -6.68 -6.37
CA ASP A 85 -2.37 -6.05 -7.26
C ASP A 85 -2.59 -4.53 -7.40
N GLU A 86 -1.62 -3.85 -7.99
CA GLU A 86 -1.66 -2.39 -8.16
C GLU A 86 -2.74 -1.92 -9.14
N GLU A 87 -3.23 -2.76 -10.05
CA GLU A 87 -4.30 -2.40 -10.98
C GLU A 87 -5.63 -2.30 -10.23
N TYR A 88 -5.90 -3.25 -9.33
CA TYR A 88 -7.07 -3.21 -8.45
C TYR A 88 -7.02 -2.03 -7.47
N LYS A 89 -5.83 -1.72 -6.93
CA LYS A 89 -5.63 -0.67 -5.91
C LYS A 89 -5.33 0.70 -6.52
N LYS A 90 -5.54 0.87 -7.82
CA LYS A 90 -5.15 2.07 -8.57
C LYS A 90 -6.00 3.27 -8.13
N LEU A 91 -5.32 4.38 -7.85
CA LEU A 91 -5.98 5.64 -7.54
C LEU A 91 -6.44 6.32 -8.83
N GLU A 92 -7.76 6.31 -9.07
CA GLU A 92 -8.37 6.99 -10.22
C GLU A 92 -9.17 8.22 -9.77
N LYS A 93 -9.00 9.33 -10.49
CA LYS A 93 -9.78 10.53 -10.25
C LYS A 93 -11.17 10.34 -10.83
N SER A 94 -12.22 10.42 -10.01
CA SER A 94 -13.58 10.49 -10.52
C SER A 94 -13.85 11.89 -11.06
N TYR A 95 -13.77 12.10 -12.38
CA TYR A 95 -14.31 13.30 -12.99
C TYR A 95 -15.81 13.11 -13.19
N ARG A 96 -16.63 13.49 -12.21
CA ARG A 96 -18.05 13.71 -12.47
C ARG A 96 -18.17 15.00 -13.27
N TYR A 97 -18.34 14.86 -14.59
CA TYR A 97 -18.87 15.94 -15.41
C TYR A 97 -20.35 16.09 -15.04
N TRP A 98 -20.71 17.28 -14.55
CA TRP A 98 -22.09 17.74 -14.45
C TRP A 98 -22.49 18.37 -15.77
#